data_AF-A0A2N9BLK4-F1
#
_entry.id   AF-A0A2N9BLK4-F1
#
_cell.length_a   1.000
_cell.length_b   1.000
_cell.length_c   1.000
_cell.angle_alpha   90.00
_cell.angle_beta   90.00
_cell.angle_gamma   90.00
#
_symmetry.space_group_name_H-M   'P 1'
#
loop_
_entity.id
_entity.type
_entity.pdbx_description
1 polymer ?
#
loop_
_entity_poly.entity_id
_entity_poly.type
_entity_poly.pdbx_seq_one_letter_code
_entity_poly.pdbx_strand_id
1 'polypeptide(L)'
;MKLRKLALGIASAAAAFSLAAATPASAQEDRGVTHAVKAPADYEFVTYYYWLEDCRQAGYQGQKDGVWTKWKCIDGSWIPGDDYELWVVYK
;
A
#
# COMPACT_ATOMS: atom_id res chain seq x y z
N MET A 1 37.60 13.28 52.49
CA MET A 1 37.32 12.55 51.23
C MET A 1 37.30 13.57 50.10
N LYS A 2 38.18 13.42 49.09
CA LYS A 2 38.40 14.38 48.02
C LYS A 2 38.29 13.62 46.70
N LEU A 3 37.10 13.61 46.07
CA LEU A 3 36.91 12.95 44.77
C LEU A 3 37.07 13.97 43.65
N ARG A 4 38.03 13.65 42.77
CA ARG A 4 38.50 14.43 41.64
C ARG A 4 37.54 14.25 40.46
N LYS A 5 37.27 15.35 39.77
CA LYS A 5 36.58 15.41 38.48
C LYS A 5 37.36 14.64 37.42
N LEU A 6 36.67 13.84 36.60
CA LEU A 6 37.17 13.29 35.35
C LEU A 6 36.20 13.67 34.24
N ALA A 7 36.59 14.68 33.48
CA ALA A 7 36.13 14.89 32.12
C ALA A 7 37.09 14.13 31.21
N LEU A 8 36.56 13.31 30.31
CA LEU A 8 37.31 12.80 29.17
C LEU A 8 36.38 12.83 27.97
N GLY A 9 36.56 13.86 27.15
CA GLY A 9 35.95 13.96 25.83
C GLY A 9 36.54 12.90 24.91
N ILE A 10 35.67 12.31 24.10
CA ILE A 10 36.10 11.46 22.98
C ILE A 10 35.87 12.25 21.71
N ALA A 11 36.96 12.40 20.97
CA ALA A 11 37.08 13.17 19.76
C ALA A 11 36.29 12.56 18.60
N SER A 12 35.84 13.47 17.76
CA SER A 12 35.01 13.31 16.58
C SER A 12 35.58 12.30 15.57
N ALA A 13 34.76 11.33 15.15
CA ALA A 13 34.97 10.59 13.91
C ALA A 13 34.17 11.28 12.79
N ALA A 14 34.86 11.96 11.87
CA ALA A 14 34.25 12.51 10.67
C ALA A 14 34.02 11.38 9.66
N ALA A 15 32.81 10.83 9.64
CA ALA A 15 32.35 9.94 8.57
C ALA A 15 31.95 10.78 7.36
N ALA A 16 32.57 10.50 6.21
CA ALA A 16 32.20 11.06 4.92
C ALA A 16 30.78 10.59 4.56
N PHE A 17 29.86 11.54 4.33
CA PHE A 17 28.56 11.26 3.74
C PHE A 17 28.50 11.86 2.34
N SER A 18 28.44 10.96 1.35
CA SER A 18 28.19 11.24 -0.05
C SER A 18 26.81 11.88 -0.26
N LEU A 19 26.71 12.73 -1.28
CA LEU A 19 25.53 13.52 -1.66
C LEU A 19 24.26 12.67 -1.77
N ALA A 20 23.24 13.01 -0.99
CA ALA A 20 21.87 12.58 -1.24
C ALA A 20 21.21 13.55 -2.22
N ALA A 21 20.97 13.11 -3.45
CA ALA A 21 20.12 13.83 -4.39
C ALA A 21 18.70 13.93 -3.80
N ALA A 22 18.20 15.15 -3.61
CA ALA A 22 16.83 15.37 -3.19
C ALA A 22 15.87 14.94 -4.32
N THR A 23 15.21 13.80 -4.14
CA THR A 23 14.02 13.46 -4.91
C THR A 23 12.95 14.51 -4.61
N PRO A 24 12.31 15.13 -5.61
CA PRO A 24 11.16 15.98 -5.34
C PRO A 24 10.07 15.09 -4.73
N ALA A 25 9.63 15.46 -3.53
CA ALA A 25 8.45 14.89 -2.92
C ALA A 25 7.25 15.22 -3.82
N SER A 26 6.73 14.22 -4.52
CA SER A 26 5.46 14.32 -5.21
C SER A 26 4.39 14.66 -4.17
N ALA A 27 3.85 15.87 -4.25
CA ALA A 27 2.73 16.30 -3.44
C ALA A 27 1.55 15.35 -3.70
N GLN A 28 1.22 14.52 -2.71
CA GLN A 28 0.04 13.67 -2.78
C GLN A 28 -1.15 14.54 -2.39
N GLU A 29 -1.93 14.92 -3.40
CA GLU A 29 -3.12 15.75 -3.25
C GLU A 29 -4.15 14.99 -2.40
N ASP A 30 -4.33 15.49 -1.18
CA ASP A 30 -5.41 15.12 -0.28
C ASP A 30 -6.74 15.56 -0.91
N ARG A 31 -7.30 14.69 -1.75
CA ARG A 31 -8.69 14.83 -2.19
C ARG A 31 -9.53 14.01 -1.25
N GLY A 32 -10.19 14.69 -0.31
CA GLY A 32 -11.31 14.13 0.42
C GLY A 32 -12.31 13.55 -0.58
N VAL A 33 -12.49 12.24 -0.54
CA VAL A 33 -13.44 11.51 -1.38
C VAL A 33 -14.20 10.60 -0.45
N THR A 34 -15.52 10.73 -0.41
CA THR A 34 -16.39 9.71 0.19
C THR A 34 -16.11 8.37 -0.52
N HIS A 35 -15.51 7.41 0.19
CA HIS A 35 -15.01 6.12 -0.34
C HIS A 35 -16.14 5.12 -0.68
N ALA A 36 -17.13 5.52 -1.48
CA ALA A 36 -17.90 4.56 -2.25
C ALA A 36 -17.11 4.34 -3.55
N VAL A 37 -16.29 3.28 -3.60
CA VAL A 37 -15.69 2.86 -4.85
C VAL A 37 -16.83 2.62 -5.84
N LYS A 38 -16.90 3.45 -6.88
CA LYS A 38 -17.88 3.25 -7.93
C LYS A 38 -17.53 1.94 -8.65
N ALA A 39 -18.43 0.95 -8.52
CA ALA A 39 -18.42 -0.28 -9.29
C ALA A 39 -18.02 0.02 -10.75
N PRO A 40 -17.04 -0.70 -11.33
CA PRO A 40 -16.75 -0.58 -12.75
C PRO A 40 -18.02 -0.90 -13.54
N ALA A 41 -18.29 -0.15 -14.61
CA ALA A 41 -19.42 -0.46 -15.48
C ALA A 41 -19.30 -1.91 -15.98
N ASP A 42 -20.41 -2.64 -15.93
CA ASP A 42 -20.54 -4.05 -16.34
C ASP A 42 -19.87 -5.11 -15.44
N TYR A 43 -19.34 -4.71 -14.29
CA TYR A 43 -18.79 -5.65 -13.30
C TYR A 43 -19.77 -5.88 -12.15
N GLU A 44 -19.80 -7.13 -11.68
CA GLU A 44 -20.57 -7.57 -10.52
C GLU A 44 -19.64 -7.75 -9.31
N PHE A 45 -20.09 -7.30 -8.15
CA PHE A 45 -19.38 -7.50 -6.88
C PHE A 45 -19.49 -8.96 -6.44
N VAL A 46 -18.38 -9.53 -5.98
CA VAL A 46 -18.33 -10.91 -5.47
C VAL A 46 -18.12 -10.94 -3.97
N THR A 47 -17.00 -10.39 -3.48
CA THR A 47 -16.60 -10.45 -2.07
C THR A 47 -15.48 -9.46 -1.76
N TYR A 48 -15.21 -9.28 -0.47
CA TYR A 48 -14.02 -8.61 0.07
C TYR A 48 -12.89 -9.59 0.36
N TYR A 49 -11.66 -9.10 0.32
CA TYR A 49 -10.43 -9.74 0.75
C TYR A 49 -9.60 -8.77 1.57
N TYR A 50 -8.99 -9.26 2.65
CA TYR A 50 -8.09 -8.44 3.46
C TYR A 50 -6.78 -8.12 2.73
N TRP A 51 -6.24 -9.07 1.97
CA TRP A 51 -5.00 -8.90 1.21
C TRP A 51 -5.27 -8.80 -0.30
N LEU A 52 -4.54 -7.91 -0.98
CA LEU A 52 -4.61 -7.76 -2.44
C LEU A 52 -4.24 -9.05 -3.16
N GLU A 53 -3.23 -9.75 -2.64
CA GLU A 53 -2.75 -11.02 -3.19
C GLU A 53 -3.85 -12.07 -3.23
N ASP A 54 -4.64 -12.19 -2.16
CA ASP A 54 -5.76 -13.13 -2.07
C ASP A 54 -6.86 -12.77 -3.08
N CYS A 55 -7.19 -11.48 -3.18
CA CYS A 55 -8.14 -11.00 -4.19
C CYS A 55 -7.67 -11.34 -5.61
N ARG A 56 -6.40 -11.10 -5.91
CA ARG A 56 -5.82 -11.38 -7.23
C ARG A 56 -5.79 -12.87 -7.50
N GLN A 57 -5.41 -13.69 -6.53
CA GLN A 57 -5.37 -15.14 -6.66
C GLN A 57 -6.76 -15.69 -6.98
N ALA A 58 -7.79 -15.25 -6.25
CA ALA A 58 -9.17 -15.62 -6.53
C ALA A 58 -9.57 -15.22 -7.95
N GLY A 59 -9.32 -13.95 -8.33
CA GLY A 59 -9.53 -13.40 -9.66
C GLY A 59 -8.92 -14.25 -10.79
N TYR A 60 -7.63 -14.57 -10.69
CA TYR A 60 -6.97 -15.44 -11.65
C TYR A 60 -7.57 -16.86 -11.69
N GLN A 61 -7.92 -17.41 -10.53
CA GLN A 61 -8.44 -18.77 -10.43
C GLN A 61 -9.80 -18.90 -11.11
N GLY A 62 -10.76 -18.01 -10.84
CA GLY A 62 -12.05 -18.09 -11.52
C GLY A 62 -12.00 -17.76 -13.01
N GLN A 63 -10.98 -17.00 -13.47
CA GLN A 63 -10.75 -16.77 -14.91
C GLN A 63 -10.22 -18.04 -15.56
N LYS A 64 -9.27 -18.72 -14.88
CA LYS A 64 -8.71 -20.00 -15.31
C LYS A 64 -9.76 -21.11 -15.34
N ASP A 65 -10.68 -21.12 -14.37
CA ASP A 65 -11.80 -22.07 -14.30
C ASP A 65 -12.92 -21.74 -15.29
N GLY A 66 -12.82 -20.61 -15.99
CA GLY A 66 -13.78 -20.19 -17.02
C GLY A 66 -15.10 -19.68 -16.47
N VAL A 67 -15.16 -19.31 -15.19
CA VAL A 67 -16.35 -18.74 -14.54
C VAL A 67 -16.58 -17.30 -14.97
N TRP A 68 -15.51 -16.53 -15.14
CA TRP A 68 -15.58 -15.13 -15.57
C TRP A 68 -14.59 -14.80 -16.69
N THR A 69 -14.93 -13.78 -17.48
CA THR A 69 -14.12 -13.27 -18.60
C THR A 69 -13.14 -12.20 -18.16
N LYS A 70 -13.52 -11.39 -17.16
CA LYS A 70 -12.71 -10.32 -16.59
C LYS A 70 -12.89 -10.29 -15.08
N TRP A 71 -11.88 -9.76 -14.39
CA TRP A 71 -11.93 -9.53 -12.95
C TRP A 71 -11.09 -8.30 -12.60
N LYS A 72 -11.37 -7.69 -11.45
CA LYS A 72 -10.62 -6.56 -10.91
C LYS A 72 -10.65 -6.60 -9.39
N CYS A 73 -9.50 -6.28 -8.79
CA CYS A 73 -9.39 -5.97 -7.37
C CYS A 73 -9.35 -4.46 -7.22
N ILE A 74 -10.22 -3.90 -6.39
CA ILE A 74 -10.26 -2.47 -6.12
C ILE A 74 -10.12 -2.28 -4.61
N ASP A 75 -9.26 -1.36 -4.20
CA ASP A 75 -9.16 -0.95 -2.80
C ASP A 75 -10.47 -0.25 -2.40
N GLY A 76 -11.30 -0.96 -1.66
CA GLY A 76 -12.60 -0.51 -1.13
C GLY A 76 -12.49 0.13 0.25
N SER A 77 -11.32 0.05 0.88
CA SER A 77 -11.13 0.49 2.24
C SER A 77 -11.09 2.02 2.38
N TRP A 78 -11.55 2.50 3.54
CA TRP A 78 -11.40 3.90 3.95
C TRP A 78 -9.93 4.27 4.19
N ILE A 79 -9.16 3.30 4.70
CA ILE A 79 -7.72 3.37 4.87
C ILE A 79 -7.10 2.47 3.79
N PRO A 80 -6.25 3.00 2.89
CA PRO A 80 -5.66 2.19 1.83
C PRO A 80 -5.00 0.92 2.38
N GLY A 81 -5.37 -0.23 1.83
CA GLY A 81 -4.73 -1.52 2.12
C GLY A 81 -5.42 -2.45 3.11
N ASP A 82 -6.62 -2.13 3.60
CA ASP A 82 -7.32 -2.96 4.60
C ASP A 82 -8.45 -3.83 4.00
N ASP A 83 -9.07 -3.43 2.87
CA ASP A 83 -10.17 -4.14 2.22
C ASP A 83 -10.11 -4.02 0.69
N TYR A 84 -9.92 -5.15 0.01
CA TYR A 84 -9.94 -5.26 -1.45
C TYR A 84 -11.20 -5.95 -1.93
N GLU A 85 -11.95 -5.26 -2.79
CA GLU A 85 -13.15 -5.77 -3.42
C GLU A 85 -12.83 -6.54 -4.70
N LEU A 86 -13.33 -7.76 -4.81
CA LEU A 86 -13.32 -8.52 -6.04
C LEU A 86 -14.57 -8.24 -6.86
N TRP A 87 -14.35 -7.70 -8.05
CA TRP A 87 -15.36 -7.41 -9.06
C TRP A 87 -15.12 -8.27 -10.29
N VAL A 88 -16.17 -8.84 -10.89
CA VAL A 88 -16.04 -9.77 -12.03
C VAL A 88 -17.01 -9.48 -13.15
N VAL A 89 -16.70 -9.97 -14.35
CA VAL A 89 -17.65 -10.05 -15.47
C VAL A 89 -17.81 -11.53 -15.80
N TYR A 90 -18.98 -12.09 -15.55
CA TYR A 90 -19.26 -13.50 -15.84
C TYR A 90 -19.11 -13.83 -17.33
N LYS A 91 -18.93 -15.12 -17.61
CA LYS A 91 -18.80 -15.64 -18.97
C LYS A 91 -20.15 -15.99 -19.58
#